data_AF-A0A2N1JB34-F1
#
_entry.id   AF-A0A2N1JB34-F1
#
_cell.length_a   1.000
_cell.length_b   1.000
_cell.length_c   1.000
_cell.angle_alpha   90.00
_cell.angle_beta   90.00
_cell.angle_gamma   90.00
#
_symmetry.space_group_name_H-M   'P 1'
#
loop_
_entity.id
_entity.type
_entity.pdbx_description
1 polymer ?
#
loop_
_entity_poly.entity_id
_entity_poly.type
_entity_poly.pdbx_seq_one_letter_code
_entity_poly.pdbx_strand_id
1 'polypeptide(L)'
;MVRRGVASKFPIARIKRIMQADEDVGKVAQATPVVISKALELFMQNIVESAVGQTRKSGGKRVAPYHLKRAVQANETFDFLKDIVDKVVDPLENGGTSTRKRRKVAKAEPAEEPEPETKEETPPSPSAETQEAAPKKEEE
;
A
#
# COMPACT_ATOMS: atom_id res chain seq x y z
N MET A 1 -31.05 27.34 -1.15
CA MET A 1 -29.74 26.83 -0.68
C MET A 1 -29.97 25.62 0.21
N VAL A 2 -29.82 24.40 -0.31
CA VAL A 2 -30.04 23.17 0.47
C VAL A 2 -28.80 22.95 1.34
N ARG A 3 -28.91 23.21 2.64
CA ARG A 3 -27.90 22.75 3.60
C ARG A 3 -28.01 21.23 3.65
N ARG A 4 -27.13 20.51 2.96
CA ARG A 4 -26.92 19.08 3.24
C ARG A 4 -26.56 19.00 4.71
N GLY A 5 -27.45 18.45 5.53
CA GLY A 5 -27.16 18.19 6.94
C GLY A 5 -25.86 17.40 7.03
N VAL A 6 -25.01 17.73 7.99
CA VAL A 6 -23.76 17.02 8.23
C VAL A 6 -24.12 15.60 8.68
N ALA A 7 -24.27 14.70 7.70
CA ALA A 7 -24.58 13.31 7.94
C ALA A 7 -23.30 12.62 8.46
N SER A 8 -23.33 12.25 9.73
CA SER A 8 -22.28 11.46 10.37
C SER A 8 -22.23 10.06 9.78
N LYS A 9 -21.04 9.58 9.38
CA LYS A 9 -20.83 8.21 8.88
C LYS A 9 -20.93 7.16 9.97
N PHE A 10 -20.71 7.56 11.23
CA PHE A 10 -20.75 6.69 12.39
C PHE A 10 -21.96 6.99 13.28
N PRO A 11 -22.51 5.99 14.01
CA PRO A 11 -23.62 6.22 14.92
C PRO A 11 -23.25 7.16 16.07
N ILE A 12 -23.89 8.34 16.09
CA ILE A 12 -23.63 9.38 17.10
C ILE A 12 -23.82 8.87 18.53
N ALA A 13 -24.86 8.07 18.78
CA ALA A 13 -25.12 7.49 20.09
C ALA A 13 -23.98 6.56 20.58
N ARG A 14 -23.31 5.84 19.67
CA ARG A 14 -22.20 4.96 20.01
C ARG A 14 -20.95 5.77 20.36
N ILE A 15 -20.66 6.81 19.58
CA ILE A 15 -19.56 7.74 19.87
C ILE A 15 -19.77 8.37 21.25
N LYS A 16 -20.96 8.91 21.51
CA LYS A 16 -21.29 9.52 22.81
C LYS A 16 -21.11 8.54 23.98
N ARG A 17 -21.54 7.28 23.84
CA ARG A 17 -21.34 6.25 24.88
C ARG A 17 -19.87 5.94 25.16
N ILE A 18 -19.03 5.92 24.12
CA ILE A 18 -17.59 5.69 24.28
C ILE A 18 -16.94 6.91 24.95
N MET A 19 -17.30 8.12 24.56
CA MET A 19 -16.80 9.35 25.20
C MET A 19 -17.14 9.39 26.69
N GLN A 20 -18.36 9.03 27.06
CA GLN A 20 -18.84 9.05 28.45
C GLN A 20 -18.48 7.77 29.23
N ALA A 21 -17.67 6.87 28.66
CA ALA A 21 -17.06 5.79 29.42
C ALA A 21 -15.89 6.28 30.29
N ASP A 22 -15.37 7.47 29.97
CA ASP A 22 -14.42 8.21 30.77
C ASP A 22 -15.17 8.93 31.91
N GLU A 23 -14.72 8.73 33.15
CA GLU A 23 -15.37 9.26 34.36
C GLU A 23 -15.27 10.78 34.48
N ASP A 24 -14.25 11.39 33.84
CA ASP A 24 -14.05 12.83 33.83
C ASP A 24 -14.95 13.53 32.78
N VAL A 25 -15.67 12.76 31.94
CA VAL A 25 -16.52 13.29 30.87
C VAL A 25 -17.99 13.33 31.30
N GLY A 26 -18.44 14.53 31.67
CA GLY A 26 -19.84 14.81 32.02
C GLY A 26 -20.79 14.97 30.82
N LYS A 27 -21.50 16.11 30.74
CA LYS A 27 -22.45 16.38 29.65
C LYS A 27 -21.72 16.76 28.37
N VAL A 28 -22.03 16.08 27.28
CA VAL A 28 -21.43 16.32 25.95
C VAL A 28 -22.38 17.13 25.07
N ALA A 29 -21.87 18.21 24.44
CA ALA A 29 -22.62 19.01 23.48
C ALA A 29 -22.94 18.20 22.21
N GLN A 30 -24.07 18.49 21.55
CA GLN A 30 -24.53 17.72 20.37
C GLN A 30 -23.56 17.79 19.18
N ALA A 31 -22.82 18.89 19.02
CA ALA A 31 -21.85 19.04 17.95
C ALA A 31 -20.59 18.16 18.13
N THR A 32 -20.20 17.86 19.38
CA THR A 32 -18.92 17.20 19.67
C THR A 32 -18.84 15.79 19.08
N PRO A 33 -19.85 14.89 19.24
CA PRO A 33 -19.81 13.57 18.61
C PRO A 33 -19.79 13.62 17.08
N VAL A 34 -20.38 14.65 16.47
CA VAL A 34 -20.39 14.83 15.00
C VAL A 34 -18.98 15.16 14.50
N VAL A 35 -18.26 16.04 15.19
CA VAL A 35 -16.87 16.38 14.85
C VAL A 35 -15.96 15.17 15.06
N ILE A 36 -16.12 14.45 16.17
CA ILE A 36 -15.37 13.21 16.44
C ILE A 36 -15.64 12.16 15.37
N SER A 37 -16.88 12.03 14.87
CA SER A 37 -17.17 11.15 13.73
C SER A 37 -16.34 11.50 12.51
N LYS A 38 -16.12 12.78 12.22
CA LYS A 38 -15.31 13.19 11.07
C LYS A 38 -13.83 12.94 11.31
N ALA A 39 -13.34 13.23 12.52
CA ALA A 39 -11.97 12.91 12.91
C ALA A 39 -11.69 11.41 12.82
N LEU A 40 -12.64 10.56 13.24
CA LEU A 40 -12.53 9.10 13.14
C LEU A 40 -12.43 8.63 11.69
N GLU A 41 -13.16 9.25 10.75
CA GLU A 41 -13.06 8.94 9.33
C GLU A 41 -11.66 9.22 8.79
N LEU A 42 -11.11 10.40 9.10
CA LEU A 42 -9.75 10.78 8.69
C LEU A 42 -8.68 9.92 9.36
N PHE A 43 -8.87 9.58 10.63
CA PHE A 43 -7.98 8.70 11.38
C PHE A 43 -7.96 7.29 10.77
N MET A 44 -9.13 6.71 10.46
CA MET A 44 -9.22 5.39 9.81
C MET A 44 -8.55 5.38 8.44
N GLN A 45 -8.72 6.45 7.64
CA GLN A 45 -8.02 6.57 6.37
C GLN A 45 -6.50 6.58 6.56
N ASN A 46 -6.00 7.43 7.46
CA ASN A 46 -4.57 7.59 7.71
C ASN A 46 -3.91 6.29 8.20
N ILE A 47 -4.49 5.63 9.22
CA ILE A 47 -3.88 4.42 9.77
C ILE A 47 -3.90 3.25 8.77
N VAL A 48 -4.97 3.13 7.97
CA VAL A 48 -5.05 2.10 6.92
C VAL A 48 -4.05 2.39 5.81
N GLU A 49 -3.89 3.64 5.38
CA GLU A 49 -2.91 4.02 4.37
C GLU A 49 -1.47 3.74 4.83
N SER A 50 -1.15 4.04 6.09
CA SER A 50 0.15 3.69 6.69
C SER A 50 0.38 2.17 6.70
N ALA A 51 -0.63 1.37 7.09
CA ALA A 51 -0.55 -0.09 7.06
C ALA A 51 -0.41 -0.66 5.64
N VAL A 52 -1.07 -0.05 4.65
CA VAL A 52 -0.89 -0.39 3.22
C VAL A 52 0.54 -0.05 2.78
N GLY A 53 1.10 1.07 3.22
CA GLY A 53 2.51 1.42 2.99
C GLY A 53 3.46 0.34 3.50
N GLN A 54 3.25 -0.16 4.72
CA GLN A 54 4.02 -1.28 5.28
C GLN A 54 3.84 -2.59 4.51
N THR A 55 2.62 -2.84 4.02
CA THR A 55 2.32 -4.00 3.17
C THR A 55 3.05 -3.95 1.84
N ARG A 56 3.13 -2.77 1.20
CA ARG A 56 3.86 -2.59 -0.06
C ARG A 56 5.37 -2.73 0.15
N LYS A 57 5.91 -2.22 1.26
CA LYS A 57 7.34 -2.37 1.63
C LYS A 57 7.76 -3.83 1.81
N SER A 58 6.87 -4.69 2.31
CA SER A 58 7.11 -6.13 2.44
C SER A 58 6.88 -6.91 1.14
N GLY A 59 6.52 -6.25 0.03
CA GLY A 59 6.17 -6.88 -1.24
C GLY A 59 4.80 -7.58 -1.25
N GLY A 60 4.01 -7.41 -0.18
CA GLY A 60 2.70 -8.02 -0.03
C GLY A 60 1.61 -7.29 -0.82
N LYS A 61 0.54 -8.02 -1.15
CA LYS A 61 -0.70 -7.45 -1.73
C LYS A 61 -1.86 -7.43 -0.73
N ARG A 62 -1.67 -8.00 0.46
CA ARG A 62 -2.70 -8.18 1.50
C ARG A 62 -2.25 -7.53 2.79
N VAL A 63 -3.08 -6.65 3.35
CA VAL A 63 -2.86 -6.09 4.68
C VAL A 63 -3.09 -7.19 5.71
N ALA A 64 -2.19 -7.28 6.69
CA ALA A 64 -2.21 -8.27 7.75
C ALA A 64 -1.98 -7.55 9.08
N PRO A 65 -2.36 -8.12 10.23
CA PRO A 65 -2.27 -7.45 11.52
C PRO A 65 -0.87 -6.92 11.86
N TYR A 66 0.20 -7.64 11.50
CA TYR A 66 1.57 -7.18 11.76
C TYR A 66 1.97 -5.94 10.93
N HIS A 67 1.35 -5.72 9.77
CA HIS A 67 1.55 -4.47 9.02
C HIS A 67 0.99 -3.26 9.78
N LEU A 68 -0.10 -3.45 10.54
CA LEU A 68 -0.64 -2.42 11.42
C LEU A 68 0.29 -2.16 12.61
N LYS A 69 0.84 -3.22 13.23
CA LYS A 69 1.85 -3.08 14.29
C LYS A 69 3.04 -2.24 13.83
N ARG A 70 3.60 -2.54 12.66
CA ARG A 70 4.69 -1.75 12.06
C ARG A 70 4.29 -0.32 11.73
N ALA A 71 3.08 -0.11 11.24
CA ALA A 71 2.58 1.23 10.92
C ALA A 71 2.49 2.11 12.17
N VAL A 72 2.05 1.52 13.29
CA VAL A 72 2.01 2.17 14.60
C VAL A 72 3.42 2.44 15.14
N GLN A 73 4.32 1.46 15.07
CA GLN A 73 5.70 1.63 15.54
C GLN A 73 6.50 2.67 14.73
N ALA A 74 6.20 2.81 13.43
CA ALA A 74 6.91 3.73 12.54
C ALA A 74 6.42 5.19 12.62
N ASN A 75 5.30 5.47 13.29
CA ASN A 75 4.71 6.80 13.34
C ASN A 75 4.39 7.20 14.79
N GLU A 76 5.10 8.19 15.31
CA GLU A 76 4.94 8.69 16.68
C GLU A 76 3.54 9.21 16.98
N THR A 77 2.80 9.70 15.97
CA THR A 77 1.41 10.15 16.18
C THR A 77 0.44 9.01 16.53
N PHE A 78 0.84 7.76 16.32
CA PHE A 78 0.08 6.56 16.69
C PHE A 78 0.55 5.92 18.00
N ASP A 79 1.38 6.61 18.80
CA ASP A 79 1.95 6.08 20.06
C ASP A 79 0.88 5.52 21.02
N PHE A 80 -0.28 6.18 21.09
CA PHE A 80 -1.43 5.75 21.90
C PHE A 80 -2.00 4.34 21.54
N LEU A 81 -1.58 3.76 20.42
CA LEU A 81 -1.97 2.42 19.98
C LEU A 81 -0.93 1.34 20.29
N LYS A 82 0.28 1.69 20.75
CA LYS A 82 1.39 0.73 20.92
C LYS A 82 0.99 -0.44 21.81
N ASP A 83 0.39 -0.17 22.96
CA ASP A 83 -0.04 -1.19 23.91
C ASP A 83 -1.13 -2.12 23.34
N ILE A 84 -1.96 -1.60 22.42
CA ILE A 84 -3.02 -2.38 21.77
C ILE A 84 -2.40 -3.34 20.74
N VAL A 85 -1.43 -2.87 19.95
CA VAL A 85 -0.81 -3.67 18.87
C VAL A 85 0.31 -4.57 19.37
N ASP A 86 0.82 -4.38 20.57
CA ASP A 86 1.98 -5.14 21.07
C ASP A 86 1.73 -6.66 21.07
N LYS A 87 0.50 -7.06 21.38
CA LYS A 87 0.02 -8.46 21.36
C LYS A 87 0.12 -9.14 19.99
N VAL A 88 0.27 -8.38 18.92
CA VAL A 88 0.39 -8.91 17.55
C VAL A 88 1.81 -9.42 17.32
N VAL A 89 1.94 -10.70 17.00
CA VAL A 89 3.22 -11.30 16.61
C VAL A 89 3.61 -10.84 15.21
N ASP A 90 4.81 -10.31 15.07
CA ASP A 90 5.39 -9.99 13.78
C ASP A 90 6.36 -11.12 13.33
N PRO A 91 6.05 -11.83 12.22
CA PRO A 91 6.89 -12.90 11.71
C PRO A 91 8.33 -12.51 11.37
N LEU A 92 8.63 -11.22 11.13
CA LEU A 92 10.00 -10.78 10.81
C LEU A 92 10.75 -10.19 12.02
N GLU A 93 10.07 -9.79 13.10
CA GLU A 93 10.74 -9.28 14.31
C GLU A 93 11.39 -10.41 15.13
N ASN A 94 10.82 -11.62 15.11
CA ASN A 94 11.39 -12.79 15.79
C ASN A 94 12.63 -13.39 15.06
N GLY A 95 13.28 -12.61 14.19
CA GLY A 95 14.43 -12.98 13.37
C GLY A 95 15.78 -12.96 14.08
N GLY A 96 15.84 -13.04 15.41
CA GLY A 96 17.06 -13.31 16.15
C GLY A 96 17.55 -14.74 15.87
N THR A 97 18.56 -14.88 15.01
CA THR A 97 19.35 -16.11 14.76
C THR A 97 18.55 -17.36 14.40
N SER A 98 17.94 -17.38 13.20
CA SER A 98 17.82 -18.65 12.46
C SER A 98 18.54 -18.49 11.13
N THR A 99 19.83 -18.80 11.14
CA THR A 99 20.62 -19.06 9.94
C THR A 99 19.86 -20.03 9.03
N ARG A 100 19.16 -19.52 8.01
CA ARG A 100 18.80 -20.31 6.83
C ARG A 100 20.07 -20.56 6.03
N LYS A 101 20.88 -21.47 6.56
CA LYS A 101 22.03 -22.06 5.89
C LYS A 101 21.47 -23.07 4.86
N ARG A 102 21.82 -22.80 3.59
CA ARG A 102 21.77 -23.70 2.40
C ARG A 102 20.38 -23.85 1.74
N ARG A 103 20.26 -23.74 0.41
CA ARG A 103 21.21 -24.18 -0.63
C ARG A 103 21.61 -23.05 -1.61
N LYS A 104 22.91 -22.73 -1.60
CA LYS A 104 23.65 -22.33 -2.81
C LYS A 104 23.59 -23.52 -3.77
N VAL A 105 22.99 -23.35 -4.96
CA VAL A 105 23.30 -24.21 -6.10
C VAL A 105 24.54 -23.59 -6.75
N ALA A 106 25.67 -24.27 -6.60
CA ALA A 106 26.91 -23.92 -7.28
C ALA A 106 26.85 -24.45 -8.72
N LYS A 107 26.92 -23.50 -9.66
CA LYS A 107 27.67 -23.51 -10.92
C LYS A 107 28.27 -24.87 -11.34
N ALA A 108 27.81 -25.38 -12.48
CA ALA A 108 28.54 -26.35 -13.31
C ALA A 108 28.42 -25.92 -14.79
N GLU A 109 29.53 -25.43 -15.34
CA GLU A 109 29.89 -25.38 -16.77
C GLU A 109 31.43 -25.47 -16.77
N PRO A 110 32.06 -26.22 -17.71
CA PRO A 110 32.10 -25.80 -19.12
C PRO A 110 32.06 -26.94 -20.16
N ALA A 111 31.64 -26.62 -21.39
CA ALA A 111 32.12 -27.28 -22.60
C ALA A 111 32.06 -26.29 -23.78
N GLU A 112 33.22 -26.10 -24.40
CA GLU A 112 33.60 -25.10 -25.41
C GLU A 112 33.25 -25.56 -26.85
N GLU A 113 33.20 -24.59 -27.75
CA GLU A 113 32.62 -24.54 -29.11
C GLU A 113 33.45 -25.26 -30.21
N PRO A 114 33.08 -25.19 -31.51
CA PRO A 114 33.49 -24.01 -32.30
C PRO A 114 32.48 -23.47 -33.34
N GLU A 115 32.63 -22.17 -33.62
CA GLU A 115 32.00 -21.34 -34.66
C GLU A 115 32.32 -21.75 -36.10
N PRO A 116 31.68 -21.09 -37.09
CA PRO A 116 32.48 -20.49 -38.15
C PRO A 116 32.16 -19.00 -38.38
N GLU A 117 33.21 -18.17 -38.36
CA GLU A 117 33.26 -16.81 -38.91
C GLU A 117 33.20 -16.82 -40.44
N THR A 118 32.54 -15.83 -41.05
CA THR A 118 33.21 -14.91 -41.99
C THR A 118 32.35 -13.66 -42.29
N LYS A 119 32.89 -12.48 -41.92
CA LYS A 119 33.15 -11.24 -42.72
C LYS A 119 32.06 -10.77 -43.72
N GLU A 120 31.75 -9.49 -43.94
CA GLU A 120 32.15 -8.15 -43.48
C GLU A 120 31.24 -7.16 -44.27
N GLU A 121 31.23 -5.88 -43.88
CA GLU A 121 30.78 -4.69 -44.65
C GLU A 121 29.27 -4.31 -44.75
N THR A 122 28.98 -3.16 -44.12
CA THR A 122 27.97 -2.15 -44.52
C THR A 122 28.70 -0.92 -45.10
N PRO A 123 28.06 0.06 -45.78
CA PRO A 123 26.79 0.15 -46.54
C PRO A 123 27.04 0.81 -47.95
N PRO A 124 26.08 1.31 -48.78
CA PRO A 124 25.26 2.51 -48.49
C PRO A 124 23.80 2.48 -49.04
N SER A 125 22.92 3.32 -48.48
CA SER A 125 21.63 3.71 -49.11
C SER A 125 21.87 4.53 -50.40
N PRO A 126 20.94 4.54 -51.39
CA PRO A 126 19.93 5.61 -51.42
C PRO A 126 18.56 5.29 -52.06
N SER A 127 17.54 6.02 -51.59
CA SER A 127 16.40 6.66 -52.29
C SER A 127 15.56 5.94 -53.37
N ALA A 128 14.24 5.84 -53.13
CA ALA A 128 13.12 6.27 -54.00
C ALA A 128 11.78 5.84 -53.35
N GLU A 129 10.93 6.75 -52.86
CA GLU A 129 9.71 7.24 -53.53
C GLU A 129 8.82 6.11 -54.08
N THR A 130 7.61 5.85 -53.58
CA THR A 130 6.37 6.49 -54.07
C THR A 130 5.14 5.90 -53.32
N GLN A 131 4.24 6.78 -52.84
CA GLN A 131 2.73 6.79 -52.84
C GLN A 131 1.97 5.45 -52.65
N GLU A 132 0.78 5.30 -52.05
CA GLU A 132 -0.31 6.19 -51.65
C GLU A 132 -1.45 5.34 -51.00
N ALA A 133 -2.36 6.05 -50.33
CA ALA A 133 -3.78 5.77 -50.06
C ALA A 133 -4.24 4.75 -49.01
N ALA A 134 -4.95 5.33 -48.03
CA ALA A 134 -5.97 4.77 -47.17
C ALA A 134 -7.22 4.27 -47.93
N PRO A 135 -8.08 3.45 -47.29
CA PRO A 135 -9.50 3.47 -47.58
C PRO A 135 -10.27 4.26 -46.52
N LYS A 136 -11.23 5.03 -47.01
CA LYS A 136 -12.20 5.85 -46.28
C LYS A 136 -13.60 5.32 -46.59
N LYS A 137 -14.56 5.64 -45.70
CA LYS A 137 -16.04 5.61 -45.82
C LYS A 137 -16.72 4.34 -45.28
N GLU A 138 -17.64 4.39 -44.32
CA GLU A 138 -18.88 5.22 -44.11
C GLU A 138 -19.93 5.09 -45.21
N GLU A 139 -21.01 4.40 -44.89
CA GLU A 139 -22.42 4.54 -45.32
C GLU A 139 -23.14 3.37 -44.64
N GLU A 140 -24.35 3.42 -44.11
CA GLU A 140 -25.37 4.44 -43.80
C GLU A 140 -26.29 3.74 -42.77
#